data_AF-A0A961GY61-F1
#
_entry.id   AF-A0A961GY61-F1
#
_cell.length_a   1.000
_cell.length_b   1.000
_cell.length_c   1.000
_cell.angle_alpha   90.00
_cell.angle_beta   90.00
_cell.angle_gamma   90.00
#
_symmetry.space_group_name_H-M   'P 1'
#
loop_
_entity.id
_entity.type
_entity.pdbx_description
1 polymer ?
#
loop_
_entity_poly.entity_id
_entity_poly.type
_entity_poly.pdbx_seq_one_letter_code
_entity_poly.pdbx_strand_id
1 'polypeptide(L)'
;MLSTKKKITAALTLTIAGAFALSACSMGSSTPAESSPAAMEQQTPSATPDAMTNDPAANLVGPGCAAYAEAVPSGAGSIQGMSQDPVAVAASNNPMLTTLVKAVSGQLNPDVNLVDTLNGGEFTVFAPVDDAFAKLDPATVESLKDPANAGLLTTILTYHVVP
;
A
#
# COMPACT_ATOMS: atom_id res chain seq x y z
N MET A 1 24.49 -0.07 -44.09
CA MET A 1 24.69 0.58 -42.78
C MET A 1 25.15 -0.48 -41.79
N LEU A 2 26.44 -0.47 -41.44
CA LEU A 2 27.15 -1.48 -40.64
C LEU A 2 27.14 -1.09 -39.14
N SER A 3 27.04 -2.11 -38.28
CA SER A 3 27.60 -2.29 -36.92
C SER A 3 27.50 -1.14 -35.89
N THR A 4 27.16 -1.37 -34.62
CA THR A 4 28.03 -2.12 -33.68
C THR A 4 27.29 -2.38 -32.35
N LYS A 5 27.25 -3.65 -31.91
CA LYS A 5 26.88 -4.06 -30.54
C LYS A 5 28.10 -3.88 -29.63
N LYS A 6 28.01 -3.09 -28.56
CA LYS A 6 29.09 -2.91 -27.59
C LYS A 6 28.80 -3.72 -26.33
N LYS A 7 29.51 -4.85 -26.19
CA LYS A 7 29.59 -5.65 -24.96
C LYS A 7 30.51 -4.89 -23.99
N ILE A 8 30.04 -4.66 -22.76
CA ILE A 8 30.88 -4.09 -21.69
C ILE A 8 31.11 -5.20 -20.67
N THR A 9 32.32 -5.75 -20.73
CA THR A 9 32.92 -6.63 -19.73
C THR A 9 33.45 -5.73 -18.61
N ALA A 10 33.02 -5.97 -17.37
CA ALA A 10 33.66 -5.38 -16.19
C ALA A 10 33.96 -6.51 -15.20
N ALA A 11 35.23 -6.90 -15.17
CA ALA A 11 35.82 -7.70 -14.11
C ALA A 11 36.24 -6.76 -12.98
N LEU A 12 35.81 -7.03 -11.75
CA LEU A 12 36.45 -6.50 -10.56
C LEU A 12 36.42 -7.56 -9.46
N THR A 13 37.54 -8.24 -9.32
CA THR A 13 37.89 -9.08 -8.17
C THR A 13 38.41 -8.19 -7.04
N LEU A 14 37.85 -8.29 -5.85
CA LEU A 14 38.60 -8.06 -4.60
C LEU A 14 37.96 -8.86 -3.45
N THR A 15 38.65 -9.93 -3.09
CA THR A 15 38.51 -10.68 -1.83
C THR A 15 38.91 -9.81 -0.64
N ILE A 16 38.18 -9.90 0.49
CA ILE A 16 38.75 -9.89 1.85
C ILE A 16 37.80 -10.67 2.76
N ALA A 17 38.36 -11.71 3.37
CA ALA A 17 37.79 -12.48 4.47
C ALA A 17 37.94 -11.70 5.79
N GLY A 18 36.96 -11.82 6.69
CA GLY A 18 37.05 -11.24 8.02
C GLY A 18 35.93 -11.74 8.92
N ALA A 19 36.14 -12.87 9.59
CA ALA A 19 35.35 -13.29 10.73
C ALA A 19 35.65 -12.36 11.91
N PHE A 20 34.61 -11.79 12.53
CA PHE A 20 34.72 -11.11 13.81
C PHE A 20 33.55 -11.56 14.70
N ALA A 21 33.81 -12.61 15.46
CA ALA A 21 33.06 -12.96 16.65
C ALA A 21 33.69 -12.22 17.84
N LEU A 22 32.91 -11.43 18.57
CA LEU A 22 33.25 -11.00 19.94
C LEU A 22 31.99 -11.06 20.81
N SER A 23 31.86 -12.20 21.48
CA SER A 23 31.23 -12.29 22.79
C SER A 23 32.27 -11.85 23.81
N ALA A 24 31.95 -10.84 24.63
CA ALA A 24 32.73 -10.48 25.81
C ALA A 24 31.80 -9.90 26.88
N CYS A 25 31.68 -10.67 27.96
CA CYS A 25 30.99 -10.36 29.20
C CYS A 25 31.66 -9.20 29.94
N SER A 26 30.87 -8.40 30.66
CA SER A 26 31.35 -7.73 31.89
C SER A 26 30.55 -8.28 33.07
N MET A 27 31.29 -8.75 34.06
CA MET A 27 30.87 -9.48 35.25
C MET A 27 30.37 -8.52 36.34
N GLY A 28 29.22 -8.83 36.92
CA GLY A 28 28.78 -8.29 38.21
C GLY A 28 28.10 -9.41 39.00
N SER A 29 28.86 -10.07 39.88
CA SER A 29 28.43 -11.22 40.69
C SER A 29 27.66 -10.80 41.94
N SER A 30 26.53 -11.45 42.26
CA SER A 30 26.11 -11.90 43.62
C SER A 30 24.73 -12.63 43.62
N THR A 31 24.80 -13.97 43.73
CA THR A 31 23.97 -14.90 44.57
C THR A 31 22.43 -15.02 44.40
N PRO A 32 21.84 -16.25 44.49
CA PRO A 32 20.47 -16.56 44.07
C PRO A 32 19.45 -16.61 45.22
N ALA A 33 18.16 -16.46 44.88
CA ALA A 33 17.02 -17.28 45.31
C ALA A 33 15.69 -16.50 45.19
N GLU A 34 14.87 -16.94 44.23
CA GLU A 34 13.42 -17.14 44.32
C GLU A 34 12.64 -16.37 45.41
N SER A 35 11.79 -15.44 44.97
CA SER A 35 10.36 -15.37 45.31
C SER A 35 9.68 -14.15 44.67
N SER A 36 8.64 -14.40 43.88
CA SER A 36 7.59 -13.43 43.54
C SER A 36 6.92 -12.89 44.84
N PRO A 37 6.33 -11.68 44.86
CA PRO A 37 5.18 -11.37 44.01
C PRO A 37 5.16 -9.97 43.38
N ALA A 38 4.32 -9.89 42.35
CA ALA A 38 3.73 -8.70 41.73
C ALA A 38 3.74 -7.41 42.56
N ALA A 39 4.35 -6.37 41.99
CA ALA A 39 3.99 -4.99 42.26
C ALA A 39 4.02 -4.23 40.93
N MET A 40 2.91 -3.56 40.63
CA MET A 40 2.61 -2.84 39.41
C MET A 40 3.59 -1.68 39.21
N GLU A 41 4.46 -1.75 38.20
CA GLU A 41 5.13 -0.57 37.67
C GLU A 41 4.27 0.08 36.61
N GLN A 42 3.67 1.18 37.04
CA GLN A 42 3.21 2.36 36.30
C GLN A 42 3.37 2.28 34.78
N GLN A 43 2.25 1.95 34.13
CA GLN A 43 1.95 2.49 32.81
C GLN A 43 1.85 4.02 32.94
N THR A 44 2.94 4.72 32.65
CA THR A 44 2.84 6.04 32.04
C THR A 44 2.63 5.81 30.55
N PRO A 45 1.40 5.92 30.00
CA PRO A 45 1.31 6.27 28.61
C PRO A 45 1.93 7.66 28.50
N SER A 46 3.04 7.76 27.76
CA SER A 46 3.51 9.02 27.20
C SER A 46 2.40 9.55 26.30
N ALA A 47 1.43 10.23 26.89
CA ALA A 47 0.53 11.11 26.19
C ALA A 47 1.35 12.36 25.89
N THR A 48 1.91 12.43 24.68
CA THR A 48 2.20 13.72 24.07
C THR A 48 0.89 14.49 23.97
N PRO A 49 0.76 15.66 24.62
CA PRO A 49 -0.34 16.56 24.37
C PRO A 49 -0.13 17.24 23.01
N ASP A 50 -1.22 17.67 22.38
CA ASP A 50 -1.26 18.58 21.23
C ASP A 50 -0.99 18.01 19.84
N ALA A 51 -1.97 17.25 19.34
CA ALA A 51 -2.53 17.55 18.02
C ALA A 51 -4.02 17.21 18.06
N MET A 52 -4.86 18.14 17.62
CA MET A 52 -6.22 17.82 17.19
C MET A 52 -6.11 16.91 15.95
N THR A 53 -5.82 15.63 16.17
CA THR A 53 -5.69 14.65 15.10
C THR A 53 -7.10 14.27 14.65
N ASN A 54 -7.50 14.77 13.50
CA ASN A 54 -8.49 14.10 12.67
C ASN A 54 -7.90 12.75 12.28
N ASP A 55 -8.09 11.74 13.12
CA ASP A 55 -7.72 10.37 12.80
C ASP A 55 -8.58 9.91 11.61
N PRO A 56 -8.01 9.69 10.42
CA PRO A 56 -8.77 9.25 9.25
C PRO A 56 -9.38 7.86 9.45
N ALA A 57 -8.87 7.07 10.41
CA ALA A 57 -9.46 5.79 10.78
C ALA A 57 -10.65 5.91 11.74
N ALA A 58 -10.86 7.07 12.38
CA ALA A 58 -11.91 7.24 13.40
C ALA A 58 -13.33 7.35 12.81
N ASN A 59 -13.48 7.69 11.52
CA ASN A 59 -14.77 7.88 10.86
C ASN A 59 -15.04 6.89 9.72
N LEU A 60 -14.43 5.71 9.77
CA LEU A 60 -14.66 4.69 8.75
C LEU A 60 -16.07 4.12 8.84
N VAL A 61 -16.78 4.12 7.72
CA VAL A 61 -18.15 3.61 7.62
C VAL A 61 -18.17 2.40 6.70
N GLY A 62 -18.57 1.25 7.25
CA GLY A 62 -18.82 0.05 6.47
C GLY A 62 -18.43 -1.24 7.21
N PRO A 63 -19.10 -2.36 6.91
CA PRO A 63 -18.84 -3.63 7.57
C PRO A 63 -17.43 -4.18 7.31
N GLY A 64 -16.80 -3.78 6.19
CA GLY A 64 -15.45 -4.22 5.81
C GLY A 64 -14.30 -3.41 6.42
N CYS A 65 -14.57 -2.25 7.02
CA CYS A 65 -13.51 -1.33 7.45
C CYS A 65 -12.67 -1.86 8.61
N ALA A 66 -13.29 -2.51 9.59
CA ALA A 66 -12.57 -3.09 10.73
C ALA A 66 -11.65 -4.24 10.28
N ALA A 67 -12.16 -5.15 9.46
CA ALA A 67 -11.37 -6.26 8.91
C ALA A 67 -10.21 -5.77 8.02
N TYR A 68 -10.43 -4.71 7.24
CA TYR A 68 -9.38 -4.10 6.44
C TYR A 68 -8.29 -3.47 7.31
N ALA A 69 -8.66 -2.74 8.37
CA ALA A 69 -7.69 -2.15 9.30
C ALA A 69 -6.85 -3.21 10.03
N GLU A 70 -7.43 -4.37 10.34
CA GLU A 70 -6.70 -5.50 10.90
C GLU A 70 -5.75 -6.15 9.87
N ALA A 71 -6.20 -6.28 8.63
CA ALA A 71 -5.39 -6.85 7.54
C ALA A 71 -4.24 -5.93 7.09
N VAL A 72 -4.46 -4.62 7.13
CA VAL A 72 -3.51 -3.58 6.70
C VAL A 72 -3.37 -2.51 7.81
N PRO A 73 -2.71 -2.83 8.93
CA PRO A 73 -2.64 -1.95 10.10
C PRO A 73 -1.71 -0.74 9.89
N SER A 74 -0.75 -0.83 8.98
CA SER A 74 0.22 0.23 8.70
C SER A 74 0.81 0.13 7.29
N GLY A 75 1.58 1.15 6.88
CA GLY A 75 2.16 1.26 5.54
C GLY A 75 1.31 2.08 4.58
N ALA A 76 1.76 2.21 3.32
CA ALA A 76 1.11 3.07 2.33
C ALA A 76 -0.33 2.64 1.98
N GLY A 77 -0.64 1.34 2.11
CA GLY A 77 -1.99 0.81 1.90
C GLY A 77 -2.91 0.92 3.12
N SER A 78 -2.40 1.34 4.29
CA SER A 78 -3.29 1.53 5.45
C SER A 78 -4.13 2.79 5.27
N ILE A 79 -5.21 2.91 6.03
CA ILE A 79 -6.09 4.10 6.00
C ILE A 79 -5.29 5.39 6.24
N GLN A 80 -4.35 5.35 7.19
CA GLN A 80 -3.46 6.47 7.47
C GLN A 80 -2.48 6.76 6.34
N GLY A 81 -1.94 5.72 5.69
CA GLY A 81 -1.04 5.88 4.55
C GLY A 81 -1.76 6.49 3.35
N MET A 82 -2.90 5.90 2.99
CA MET A 82 -3.75 6.33 1.88
C MET A 82 -4.27 7.77 2.04
N SER A 83 -4.51 8.22 3.28
CA SER A 83 -4.99 9.59 3.54
C SER A 83 -3.94 10.68 3.28
N GLN A 84 -2.67 10.31 3.13
CA GLN A 84 -1.57 11.23 2.83
C GLN A 84 -1.23 11.26 1.34
N ASP A 85 -1.78 10.34 0.56
CA ASP A 85 -1.51 10.18 -0.86
C ASP A 85 -2.68 10.72 -1.70
N PRO A 86 -2.43 11.20 -2.94
CA PRO A 86 -3.50 11.56 -3.85
C PRO A 86 -4.28 10.30 -4.26
N VAL A 87 -5.54 10.50 -4.66
CA VAL A 87 -6.54 9.43 -4.84
C VAL A 87 -6.05 8.25 -5.68
N ALA A 88 -5.38 8.50 -6.81
CA ALA A 88 -4.91 7.39 -7.66
C ALA A 88 -3.76 6.61 -7.00
N VAL A 89 -2.88 7.27 -6.26
CA VAL A 89 -1.77 6.63 -5.53
C VAL A 89 -2.31 5.86 -4.32
N ALA A 90 -3.21 6.47 -3.56
CA ALA A 90 -3.90 5.83 -2.44
C ALA A 90 -4.62 4.54 -2.89
N ALA A 91 -5.38 4.60 -3.99
CA ALA A 91 -6.03 3.42 -4.56
C ALA A 91 -5.02 2.35 -5.00
N SER A 92 -3.88 2.75 -5.56
CA SER A 92 -2.81 1.85 -6.00
C SER A 92 -2.12 1.10 -4.86
N ASN A 93 -2.08 1.70 -3.67
CA ASN A 93 -1.50 1.09 -2.48
C ASN A 93 -2.44 0.09 -1.79
N ASN A 94 -3.73 0.07 -2.16
CA ASN A 94 -4.71 -0.81 -1.55
C ASN A 94 -4.69 -2.22 -2.19
N PRO A 95 -4.45 -3.29 -1.41
CA PRO A 95 -4.34 -4.65 -1.95
C PRO A 95 -5.65 -5.24 -2.48
N MET A 96 -6.80 -4.62 -2.20
CA MET A 96 -8.12 -5.05 -2.67
C MET A 96 -8.61 -4.31 -3.93
N LEU A 97 -7.88 -3.30 -4.40
CA LEU A 97 -8.30 -2.43 -5.51
C LEU A 97 -7.48 -2.66 -6.79
N THR A 98 -6.79 -3.79 -6.90
CA THR A 98 -5.77 -4.00 -7.93
C THR A 98 -6.35 -3.98 -9.35
N THR A 99 -7.57 -4.49 -9.54
CA THR A 99 -8.27 -4.49 -10.84
C THR A 99 -8.72 -3.09 -11.25
N LEU A 100 -9.22 -2.30 -10.29
CA LEU A 100 -9.58 -0.91 -10.53
C LEU A 100 -8.36 -0.07 -10.89
N VAL A 101 -7.25 -0.25 -10.17
CA VAL A 101 -6.00 0.47 -10.44
C VAL A 101 -5.50 0.17 -11.84
N LYS A 102 -5.60 -1.08 -12.30
CA LYS A 102 -5.29 -1.44 -13.69
C LYS A 102 -6.19 -0.71 -14.68
N ALA A 103 -7.48 -0.59 -14.40
CA ALA A 103 -8.42 0.12 -15.27
C ALA A 103 -8.14 1.63 -15.34
N VAL A 104 -7.87 2.25 -14.20
CA VAL A 104 -7.63 3.70 -14.08
C VAL A 104 -6.26 4.11 -14.63
N SER A 105 -5.23 3.28 -14.45
CA SER A 105 -3.87 3.52 -14.94
C SER A 105 -3.63 3.15 -16.40
N GLY A 106 -4.67 2.69 -17.10
CA GLY A 106 -4.57 2.26 -18.50
C GLY A 106 -3.87 0.91 -18.71
N GLN A 107 -3.59 0.16 -17.64
CA GLN A 107 -3.07 -1.21 -17.77
C GLN A 107 -4.13 -2.19 -18.27
N LEU A 108 -5.42 -1.93 -18.01
CA LEU A 108 -6.52 -2.72 -18.54
C LEU A 108 -6.84 -2.35 -19.99
N ASN A 109 -6.82 -1.05 -20.28
CA ASN A 109 -7.06 -0.50 -21.61
C ASN A 109 -6.14 0.72 -21.84
N PRO A 110 -5.21 0.68 -22.79
CA PRO A 110 -4.19 1.73 -22.96
C PRO A 110 -4.77 3.10 -23.36
N ASP A 111 -5.99 3.14 -23.88
CA ASP A 111 -6.66 4.37 -24.29
C ASP A 111 -7.38 5.08 -23.14
N VAL A 112 -7.38 4.49 -21.93
CA VAL A 112 -8.04 5.04 -20.73
C VAL A 112 -7.01 5.26 -19.64
N ASN A 113 -6.58 6.50 -19.45
CA ASN A 113 -5.72 6.89 -18.34
C ASN A 113 -6.35 8.06 -17.57
N LEU A 114 -6.81 7.78 -16.35
CA LEU A 114 -7.47 8.75 -15.47
C LEU A 114 -6.61 9.12 -14.26
N VAL A 115 -5.38 8.62 -14.16
CA VAL A 115 -4.49 8.88 -13.00
C VAL A 115 -4.25 10.37 -12.82
N ASP A 116 -3.94 11.08 -13.90
CA ASP A 116 -3.69 12.53 -13.86
C ASP A 116 -4.95 13.31 -13.48
N THR A 117 -6.12 12.86 -13.94
CA THR A 117 -7.40 13.47 -13.60
C THR A 117 -7.72 13.30 -12.11
N LEU A 118 -7.59 12.07 -11.58
CA LEU A 118 -7.88 11.77 -10.18
C LEU A 118 -6.88 12.40 -9.20
N ASN A 119 -5.66 12.68 -9.64
CA ASN A 119 -4.66 13.37 -8.84
C ASN A 119 -4.76 14.90 -8.95
N GLY A 120 -5.55 15.43 -9.87
CA GLY A 120 -5.67 16.87 -10.15
C GLY A 120 -6.64 17.63 -9.25
N GLY A 121 -7.40 16.94 -8.39
CA GLY A 121 -8.43 17.56 -7.55
C GLY A 121 -8.88 16.65 -6.42
N GLU A 122 -9.83 17.13 -5.61
CA GLU A 122 -10.50 16.33 -4.59
C GLU A 122 -11.62 15.52 -5.25
N PHE A 123 -11.62 14.21 -5.02
CA PHE A 123 -12.64 13.31 -5.53
C PHE A 123 -13.05 12.29 -4.48
N THR A 124 -14.33 11.98 -4.45
CA THR A 124 -14.87 10.83 -3.73
C THR A 124 -14.95 9.64 -4.69
N VAL A 125 -14.18 8.59 -4.43
CA VAL A 125 -14.13 7.41 -5.29
C VAL A 125 -14.88 6.24 -4.66
N PHE A 126 -15.89 5.76 -5.36
CA PHE A 126 -16.59 4.52 -5.08
C PHE A 126 -15.81 3.35 -5.69
N ALA A 127 -14.73 2.91 -5.03
CA ALA A 127 -13.86 1.89 -5.60
C ALA A 127 -14.43 0.46 -5.37
N PRO A 128 -14.89 -0.26 -6.41
CA PRO A 128 -15.16 -1.69 -6.30
C PRO A 128 -13.90 -2.46 -5.93
N VAL A 129 -14.04 -3.38 -4.97
CA VAL A 129 -12.99 -4.36 -4.62
C VAL A 129 -12.86 -5.43 -5.69
N ASP A 130 -11.73 -6.14 -5.70
CA ASP A 130 -11.45 -7.23 -6.64
C ASP A 130 -12.55 -8.33 -6.63
N ASP A 131 -13.16 -8.62 -5.47
CA ASP A 131 -14.30 -9.55 -5.35
C ASP A 131 -15.57 -9.06 -6.09
N ALA A 132 -15.74 -7.75 -6.26
CA ALA A 132 -16.84 -7.21 -7.04
C ALA A 132 -16.58 -7.40 -8.54
N PHE A 133 -15.34 -7.26 -8.99
CA PHE A 133 -14.96 -7.57 -10.37
C PHE A 133 -15.09 -9.07 -10.67
N ALA A 134 -14.78 -9.93 -9.70
CA ALA A 134 -14.93 -11.38 -9.85
C ALA A 134 -16.39 -11.84 -10.05
N LYS A 135 -17.37 -11.01 -9.69
CA LYS A 135 -18.81 -11.29 -9.90
C LYS A 135 -19.29 -10.90 -11.30
N LEU A 136 -18.49 -10.16 -12.07
CA LEU A 136 -18.82 -9.82 -13.44
C LEU A 136 -18.53 -11.00 -14.37
N ASP A 137 -19.31 -11.11 -15.45
CA ASP A 137 -19.01 -12.08 -16.48
C ASP A 137 -17.61 -11.81 -17.08
N PRO A 138 -16.75 -12.83 -17.22
CA PRO A 138 -15.40 -12.65 -17.74
C PRO A 138 -15.41 -12.09 -19.17
N ALA A 139 -16.46 -12.40 -19.96
CA ALA A 139 -16.66 -11.83 -21.29
C ALA A 139 -16.84 -10.30 -21.26
N THR A 140 -17.51 -9.77 -20.23
CA THR A 140 -17.67 -8.32 -20.05
C THR A 140 -16.34 -7.68 -19.70
N VAL A 141 -15.59 -8.25 -18.75
CA VAL A 141 -14.26 -7.73 -18.38
C VAL A 141 -13.30 -7.77 -19.57
N GLU A 142 -13.36 -8.81 -20.40
CA GLU A 142 -12.55 -8.90 -21.61
C GLU A 142 -12.96 -7.85 -22.66
N SER A 143 -14.26 -7.60 -22.84
CA SER A 143 -14.73 -6.55 -23.76
C SER A 143 -14.24 -5.16 -23.36
N LEU A 144 -14.07 -4.89 -22.06
CA LEU A 144 -13.57 -3.60 -21.55
C LEU A 144 -12.09 -3.37 -21.85
N LYS A 145 -11.31 -4.43 -22.11
CA LYS A 145 -9.92 -4.34 -22.53
C LYS A 145 -9.76 -3.92 -24.00
N ASP A 146 -10.81 -4.10 -24.80
CA ASP A 146 -10.78 -3.71 -26.20
C ASP A 146 -10.73 -2.18 -26.33
N PRO A 147 -9.76 -1.61 -27.06
CA PRO A 147 -9.68 -0.16 -27.30
C PRO A 147 -10.96 0.40 -27.94
N ALA A 148 -11.70 -0.40 -28.72
CA ALA A 148 -13.00 0.01 -29.27
C ALA A 148 -14.03 0.37 -28.18
N ASN A 149 -13.89 -0.18 -26.97
CA ASN A 149 -14.76 0.06 -25.83
C ASN A 149 -14.18 1.05 -24.81
N ALA A 150 -13.09 1.76 -25.14
CA ALA A 150 -12.43 2.72 -24.25
C ALA A 150 -13.39 3.82 -23.75
N GLY A 151 -14.31 4.31 -24.60
CA GLY A 151 -15.32 5.29 -24.21
C GLY A 151 -16.33 4.75 -23.18
N LEU A 152 -16.68 3.46 -23.29
CA LEU A 152 -17.56 2.79 -22.34
C LEU A 152 -16.85 2.55 -21.00
N LEU A 153 -15.59 2.10 -21.03
CA LEU A 153 -14.79 1.96 -19.81
C LEU A 153 -14.59 3.31 -19.10
N THR A 154 -14.29 4.38 -19.85
CA THR A 154 -14.18 5.74 -19.30
C THR A 154 -15.47 6.16 -18.62
N THR A 155 -16.62 5.96 -19.28
CA THR A 155 -17.93 6.30 -18.70
C THR A 155 -18.15 5.57 -17.38
N ILE A 156 -17.88 4.26 -17.33
CA ILE A 156 -18.01 3.45 -16.11
C ILE A 156 -17.09 3.97 -15.01
N LEU A 157 -15.81 4.22 -15.30
CA LEU A 157 -14.86 4.70 -14.31
C LEU A 157 -15.25 6.09 -13.78
N THR A 158 -15.69 7.01 -14.64
CA THR A 158 -16.17 8.32 -14.21
C THR A 158 -17.45 8.25 -13.37
N TYR A 159 -18.27 7.20 -13.52
CA TYR A 159 -19.45 7.01 -12.68
C TYR A 159 -19.12 6.61 -11.24
N HIS A 160 -17.91 6.09 -11.03
CA HIS A 160 -17.41 5.74 -9.69
C HIS A 160 -16.67 6.91 -9.04
N VAL A 161 -16.59 8.07 -9.68
CA VAL A 161 -15.83 9.23 -9.21
C VAL A 161 -16.77 10.42 -9.11
N VAL A 162 -16.88 11.00 -7.93
CA VAL A 162 -17.67 12.21 -7.69
C VAL A 162 -16.73 13.35 -7.31
N PRO A 163 -16.75 14.48 -8.04
CA PRO A 163 -15.98 15.68 -7.71
C PRO A 163 -16.57 16.43 -6.50
#